data_AF-A0A9R1MR64-F1
#
_entry.id   AF-A0A9R1MR64-F1
#
_cell.length_a   1.000
_cell.length_b   1.000
_cell.length_c   1.000
_cell.angle_alpha   90.00
_cell.angle_beta   90.00
_cell.angle_gamma   90.00
#
_symmetry.space_group_name_H-M   'P 1'
#
loop_
_entity.id
_entity.type
_entity.pdbx_description
1 polymer ?
#
loop_
_entity_poly.entity_id
_entity_poly.type
_entity_poly.pdbx_seq_one_letter_code
_entity_poly.pdbx_strand_id
1 'polypeptide(L)'
;MGTECDVNVVWHHVENGGCLQNFMKATDECNPLDSDDGRPGVVNVEACIKATAALRKCFGRNRRWFKHQYINRMDFLLDEDVKPSPEQVQEEESSQYRWWTGMRRSYLACTNCMHV
;
A
#
# COMPACT_ATOMS: atom_id res chain seq x y z
N MET A 1 -8.25 8.55 22.24
CA MET A 1 -7.40 9.70 21.86
C MET A 1 -6.14 9.12 21.24
N GLY A 2 -6.03 9.14 19.91
CA GLY A 2 -4.89 8.58 19.20
C GLY A 2 -5.23 8.37 17.73
N THR A 3 -5.10 9.43 16.92
CA THR A 3 -5.35 9.38 15.47
C THR A 3 -4.45 10.34 14.68
N GLU A 4 -3.89 11.38 15.32
CA GLU A 4 -3.08 12.41 14.65
C GLU A 4 -1.56 12.10 14.64
N CYS A 5 -1.09 11.26 15.57
CA CYS A 5 0.32 10.87 15.63
C CYS A 5 0.67 9.84 14.54
N ASP A 6 -0.24 8.92 14.20
CA ASP A 6 0.11 7.74 13.38
C ASP A 6 0.21 8.05 11.89
N VAL A 7 -0.61 8.98 11.38
CA VAL A 7 -0.47 9.48 9.99
C VAL A 7 0.88 10.14 9.81
N ASN A 8 1.23 11.04 10.72
CA ASN A 8 2.52 11.72 10.71
C ASN A 8 3.68 10.73 10.85
N VAL A 9 3.56 9.68 11.68
CA VAL A 9 4.62 8.67 11.84
C VAL A 9 4.88 7.90 10.54
N VAL A 10 3.85 7.45 9.83
CA VAL A 10 4.03 6.74 8.54
C VAL A 10 4.60 7.68 7.48
N TRP A 11 4.07 8.89 7.37
CA TRP A 11 4.55 9.89 6.41
C TRP A 11 6.01 10.26 6.67
N HIS A 12 6.37 10.59 7.92
CA HIS A 12 7.75 10.88 8.30
C HIS A 12 8.68 9.68 8.11
N HIS A 13 8.24 8.46 8.42
CA HIS A 13 9.08 7.27 8.20
C HIS A 13 9.38 7.07 6.71
N VAL A 14 8.37 7.26 5.85
CA VAL A 14 8.51 7.11 4.40
C VAL A 14 9.28 8.28 3.77
N GLU A 15 9.10 9.49 4.30
CA GLU A 15 9.88 10.69 3.97
C GLU A 15 11.36 10.53 4.31
N ASN A 16 11.67 10.14 5.55
CA ASN A 16 13.04 9.87 5.99
C ASN A 16 13.71 8.75 5.17
N GLY A 17 12.92 7.79 4.69
CA GLY A 17 13.41 6.74 3.81
C GLY A 17 13.52 7.15 2.33
N GLY A 18 13.08 8.36 1.96
CA GLY A 18 13.19 8.94 0.62
C GLY A 18 12.11 8.51 -0.39
N CYS A 19 10.95 8.02 0.09
CA CYS A 19 9.90 7.47 -0.77
C CYS A 19 8.55 8.20 -0.67
N LEU A 20 8.51 9.40 -0.07
CA LEU A 20 7.28 10.16 0.19
C LEU A 20 6.46 10.42 -1.09
N GLN A 21 7.10 10.85 -2.17
CA GLN A 21 6.38 11.14 -3.42
C GLN A 21 5.71 9.89 -4.02
N ASN A 22 6.40 8.75 -4.01
CA ASN A 22 5.81 7.49 -4.46
C ASN A 22 4.67 7.04 -3.55
N PHE A 23 4.78 7.32 -2.26
CA PHE A 23 3.77 6.98 -1.26
C PHE A 23 2.52 7.82 -1.41
N MET A 24 2.65 9.15 -1.53
CA MET A 24 1.52 10.04 -1.80
C MET A 24 0.81 9.63 -3.09
N LYS A 25 1.57 9.40 -4.18
CA LYS A 25 0.99 8.97 -5.45
C LYS A 25 0.23 7.65 -5.34
N ALA A 26 0.73 6.68 -4.58
CA ALA A 26 0.03 5.42 -4.36
C ALA A 26 -1.24 5.62 -3.52
N THR A 27 -1.19 6.44 -2.47
CA THR A 27 -2.37 6.81 -1.69
C THR A 27 -3.45 7.45 -2.57
N ASP A 28 -3.08 8.44 -3.38
CA ASP A 28 -4.03 9.19 -4.22
C ASP A 28 -4.72 8.29 -5.26
N GLU A 29 -3.97 7.39 -5.90
CA GLU A 29 -4.49 6.54 -6.98
C GLU A 29 -5.29 5.33 -6.45
N CYS A 30 -4.98 4.87 -5.25
CA CYS A 30 -5.58 3.65 -4.68
C CYS A 30 -6.65 3.93 -3.63
N ASN A 31 -6.64 5.12 -3.05
CA ASN A 31 -7.61 5.59 -2.08
C ASN A 31 -8.00 7.04 -2.41
N PRO A 32 -8.59 7.28 -3.58
CA PRO A 32 -9.06 8.61 -3.94
C PRO A 32 -10.05 9.04 -2.86
N LEU A 33 -9.77 10.19 -2.24
CA LEU A 33 -10.72 10.82 -1.33
C LEU A 33 -12.06 10.98 -2.05
N ASP A 34 -13.15 10.86 -1.30
CA ASP A 34 -14.50 11.05 -1.84
C ASP A 34 -14.53 12.33 -2.69
N SER A 35 -15.12 12.25 -3.88
CA SER A 35 -15.39 13.46 -4.65
C SER A 35 -16.27 14.41 -3.82
N ASP A 36 -16.31 15.71 -4.14
CA ASP A 36 -17.13 16.72 -3.45
C ASP A 36 -18.62 16.33 -3.27
N ASP A 37 -19.08 15.28 -3.95
CA ASP A 37 -20.41 14.69 -3.86
C ASP A 37 -20.56 13.55 -2.81
N GLY A 38 -19.51 13.27 -2.02
CA GLY A 38 -19.51 12.26 -0.95
C GLY A 38 -19.54 10.81 -1.46
N ARG A 39 -19.21 10.58 -2.73
CA ARG A 39 -19.09 9.24 -3.30
C ARG A 39 -17.62 8.80 -3.32
N PRO A 40 -17.34 7.51 -3.01
CA PRO A 40 -16.01 6.95 -3.20
C PRO A 40 -15.55 7.20 -4.64
N GLY A 41 -14.40 7.86 -4.80
CA GLY A 41 -13.80 8.06 -6.11
C GLY A 41 -13.62 6.71 -6.81
N VAL A 42 -13.87 6.66 -8.12
CA VAL A 42 -13.63 5.45 -8.90
C VAL A 42 -12.12 5.18 -8.92
N VAL A 43 -11.69 4.11 -8.25
CA VAL A 43 -10.30 3.67 -8.27
C VAL A 43 -9.92 3.24 -9.69
N ASN A 44 -8.98 3.96 -10.30
CA ASN A 44 -8.34 3.50 -11.52
C ASN A 44 -7.37 2.37 -11.14
N VAL A 45 -7.84 1.14 -11.26
CA VAL A 45 -7.10 -0.07 -10.85
C VAL A 45 -5.71 -0.14 -11.50
N GLU A 46 -5.58 0.24 -12.78
CA GLU A 46 -4.29 0.22 -13.48
C GLU A 46 -3.33 1.29 -12.93
N ALA A 47 -3.83 2.49 -12.67
CA ALA A 47 -3.03 3.57 -12.08
C ALA A 47 -2.59 3.22 -10.65
N CYS A 48 -3.49 2.65 -9.85
CA CYS A 48 -3.17 2.15 -8.52
C CYS A 48 -2.08 1.06 -8.56
N ILE A 49 -2.20 0.05 -9.44
CA ILE A 49 -1.17 -0.99 -9.61
C ILE A 49 0.18 -0.39 -9.96
N LYS A 50 0.21 0.55 -10.92
CA LYS A 50 1.46 1.22 -11.34
C LYS A 50 2.08 2.05 -10.21
N ALA A 51 1.27 2.79 -9.46
CA ALA A 51 1.73 3.62 -8.36
C ALA A 51 2.30 2.76 -7.22
N THR A 52 1.63 1.67 -6.86
CA THR A 52 2.11 0.70 -5.87
C THR A 52 3.40 0.01 -6.31
N ALA A 53 3.51 -0.38 -7.58
CA ALA A 53 4.75 -0.96 -8.11
C ALA A 53 5.92 0.04 -8.02
N ALA A 54 5.67 1.32 -8.29
CA ALA A 54 6.67 2.38 -8.15
C ALA A 54 7.09 2.59 -6.68
N LEU A 55 6.13 2.57 -5.76
CA LEU A 55 6.39 2.62 -4.31
C LEU A 55 7.23 1.43 -3.84
N ARG A 56 6.84 0.21 -4.23
CA ARG A 56 7.57 -1.01 -3.89
C ARG A 56 9.01 -0.99 -4.43
N LYS A 57 9.21 -0.44 -5.63
CA LYS A 57 10.53 -0.23 -6.24
C LYS A 57 11.35 0.79 -5.44
N CYS A 58 10.73 1.88 -4.98
CA CYS A 58 11.40 2.86 -4.13
C CYS A 58 11.87 2.22 -2.81
N PHE A 59 10.99 1.49 -2.11
CA PHE A 59 11.36 0.75 -0.91
C PHE A 59 12.49 -0.24 -1.16
N GLY A 60 12.48 -0.93 -2.29
CA GLY A 60 13.54 -1.85 -2.69
C GLY A 60 14.92 -1.20 -2.82
N ARG A 61 14.99 0.07 -3.24
CA ARG A 61 16.24 0.85 -3.32
C ARG A 61 16.81 1.21 -1.95
N ASN A 62 15.94 1.35 -0.93
CA ASN A 62 16.33 1.54 0.47
C ASN A 62 15.89 0.37 1.35
N ARG A 63 16.26 -0.85 0.92
CA ARG A 63 15.80 -2.09 1.54
C ARG A 63 16.10 -2.16 3.04
N ARG A 64 17.24 -1.64 3.51
CA ARG A 64 17.61 -1.67 4.94
C ARG A 64 16.58 -0.93 5.80
N TRP A 65 16.04 0.17 5.30
CA TRP A 65 15.03 0.98 5.99
C TRP A 65 13.64 0.33 5.92
N PHE A 66 13.26 -0.22 4.76
CA PHE A 66 11.88 -0.65 4.51
C PHE A 66 11.62 -2.16 4.59
N LYS A 67 12.65 -3.02 4.73
CA LYS A 67 12.52 -4.48 4.61
C LYS A 67 11.47 -5.07 5.55
N HIS A 68 11.57 -4.76 6.84
CA HIS A 68 10.81 -5.46 7.87
C HIS A 68 9.35 -5.03 7.93
N GLN A 69 9.10 -3.73 7.80
CA GLN A 69 7.75 -3.19 7.94
C GLN A 69 6.99 -3.16 6.62
N TYR A 70 7.52 -2.52 5.58
CA TYR A 70 6.73 -2.21 4.38
C TYR A 70 6.91 -3.23 3.27
N ILE A 71 8.15 -3.63 2.95
CA ILE A 71 8.41 -4.63 1.91
C ILE A 71 7.78 -5.97 2.28
N ASN A 72 8.01 -6.44 3.51
CA ASN A 72 7.43 -7.70 3.96
C ASN A 72 5.89 -7.67 3.91
N ARG A 73 5.28 -6.53 4.25
CA ARG A 73 3.83 -6.36 4.19
C ARG A 73 3.31 -6.43 2.76
N MET A 74 3.95 -5.71 1.83
CA MET A 74 3.57 -5.69 0.41
C MET A 74 3.80 -7.03 -0.31
N ASP A 75 4.78 -7.83 0.13
CA ASP A 75 5.17 -9.07 -0.56
C ASP A 75 4.55 -10.34 0.05
N PHE A 76 4.17 -10.34 1.34
CA PHE A 76 3.80 -11.58 2.06
C PHE A 76 2.65 -11.46 3.06
N LEU A 77 2.20 -10.25 3.39
CA LEU A 77 1.16 -10.05 4.41
C LEU A 77 -0.02 -9.26 3.84
N LEU A 78 -0.40 -9.57 2.59
CA LEU A 78 -1.61 -9.06 1.98
C LEU A 78 -2.82 -9.78 2.59
N ASP A 79 -4.01 -9.20 2.40
CA ASP A 79 -5.27 -9.73 2.93
C ASP A 79 -5.56 -11.14 2.39
N GLU A 80 -5.17 -11.40 1.15
CA GLU A 80 -5.26 -12.71 0.54
C GLU A 80 -4.36 -13.76 1.22
N ASP A 81 -3.23 -13.33 1.79
CA ASP A 81 -2.27 -14.18 2.49
C ASP A 81 -2.73 -14.46 3.93
N VAL A 82 -3.10 -13.41 4.66
CA VAL A 82 -3.34 -13.49 6.12
C VAL A 82 -4.82 -13.69 6.48
N LYS A 83 -5.75 -13.41 5.56
CA LYS A 83 -7.20 -13.57 5.71
C LYS A 83 -7.72 -13.05 7.08
N PRO A 84 -7.49 -11.78 7.39
CA PRO A 84 -7.79 -11.24 8.71
C PRO A 84 -9.30 -11.17 8.95
N SER A 85 -9.73 -11.41 10.18
CA SER A 85 -11.14 -11.23 10.58
C SER A 85 -11.53 -9.74 10.56
N PRO A 86 -12.81 -9.40 10.42
CA PRO A 86 -13.29 -8.01 10.51
C PRO A 86 -12.88 -7.27 11.78
N GLU A 87 -12.73 -7.99 12.89
CA GLU A 87 -12.25 -7.46 14.18
C GLU A 87 -10.74 -7.13 14.09
N GLN A 88 -9.94 -8.04 13.55
CA GLN A 88 -8.51 -7.80 13.31
C GLN A 88 -8.26 -6.64 12.35
N VAL A 89 -9.17 -6.41 11.41
CA VAL A 89 -9.12 -5.23 10.51
C VAL A 89 -9.32 -3.92 11.28
N GLN A 90 -10.28 -3.90 12.20
CA GLN A 90 -10.64 -2.71 12.98
C GLN A 90 -9.58 -2.36 14.03
N GLU A 91 -8.95 -3.36 14.61
CA GLU A 91 -7.89 -3.20 15.62
C GLU A 91 -6.52 -2.82 15.02
N GLU A 92 -6.37 -2.86 13.69
CA GLU A 92 -5.13 -2.48 13.04
C GLU A 92 -4.93 -0.95 13.09
N GLU A 93 -3.91 -0.48 13.83
CA GLU A 93 -3.54 0.93 13.92
C GLU A 93 -3.31 1.59 12.54
N SER A 94 -2.91 0.81 11.54
CA SER A 94 -2.72 1.25 10.16
C SER A 94 -3.93 1.01 9.25
N SER A 95 -5.15 0.89 9.79
CA SER A 95 -6.35 0.56 9.02
C SER A 95 -6.64 1.55 7.86
N GLN A 96 -6.29 2.82 8.02
CA GLN A 96 -6.37 3.82 6.94
C GLN A 96 -5.41 3.58 5.76
N TYR A 97 -4.37 2.77 5.94
CA TYR A 97 -3.44 2.35 4.90
C TYR A 97 -3.76 0.95 4.34
N ARG A 98 -4.93 0.40 4.68
CA ARG A 98 -5.37 -0.90 4.15
C ARG A 98 -5.57 -0.92 2.64
N TRP A 99 -5.69 0.24 2.00
CA TRP A 99 -5.77 0.32 0.55
C TRP A 99 -4.61 -0.40 -0.14
N TRP A 100 -3.42 -0.54 0.49
CA TRP A 100 -2.33 -1.35 -0.06
C TRP A 100 -2.29 -2.82 0.39
N THR A 101 -2.97 -3.21 1.47
CA THR A 101 -2.97 -4.60 1.98
C THR A 101 -4.12 -5.39 1.39
N GLY A 102 -5.24 -4.71 1.10
CA GLY A 102 -6.36 -5.23 0.33
C GLY A 102 -6.07 -5.44 -1.16
N MET A 103 -4.88 -5.04 -1.65
CA MET A 103 -4.47 -5.34 -3.03
C MET A 103 -4.24 -6.84 -3.21
N ARG A 104 -4.74 -7.38 -4.31
CA ARG A 104 -4.46 -8.76 -4.72
C ARG A 104 -3.26 -8.77 -5.63
N ARG A 105 -2.39 -9.78 -5.50
CA ARG A 105 -1.38 -10.05 -6.52
C ARG A 105 -2.08 -10.27 -7.84
N SER A 106 -1.73 -9.44 -8.82
CA SER A 106 -2.11 -9.70 -10.20
C SER A 106 -1.26 -10.88 -10.70
N TYR A 107 -1.78 -12.10 -10.60
CA TYR A 107 -1.13 -13.29 -11.18
C TYR A 107 -1.01 -13.23 -12.72
N LEU A 108 -1.55 -12.18 -13.35
CA LEU A 108 -1.53 -11.93 -14.79
C LEU A 108 -0.16 -11.51 -15.37
N ALA A 109 0.93 -11.56 -14.61
CA ALA A 109 2.29 -11.30 -15.11
C ALA A 109 3.27 -12.49 -14.97
N CYS A 110 2.76 -13.72 -14.79
CA CYS A 110 3.61 -14.92 -14.76
C CYS A 110 3.10 -16.06 -15.67
N THR A 111 2.47 -15.77 -16.80
CA THR A 111 2.11 -16.82 -17.79
C THR A 111 3.12 -16.97 -18.92
N ASN A 112 4.19 -16.17 -19.00
CA ASN A 112 5.20 -16.27 -20.07
C ASN A 112 6.68 -16.08 -19.62
N CYS A 113 7.02 -16.41 -18.37
CA CYS A 113 8.44 -16.54 -17.96
C CYS A 113 8.83 -17.99 -17.65
N MET A 114 8.29 -18.94 -18.42
CA MET A 114 8.81 -20.30 -18.51
C MET A 114 8.74 -20.69 -19.99
N HIS A 115 9.84 -20.52 -20.71
CA HIS A 115 10.28 -21.38 -21.80
C HIS A 115 11.78 -21.12 -22.01
N VAL A 116 12.56 -22.12 -21.61
CA VAL A 116 13.88 -22.59 -22.10
C VAL A 116 14.91 -21.54 -22.55
#